data_AF-A0A7X7MLL4-F1
#
_entry.id   AF-A0A7X7MLL4-F1
#
_cell.length_a   1.000
_cell.length_b   1.000
_cell.length_c   1.000
_cell.angle_alpha   90.00
_cell.angle_beta   90.00
_cell.angle_gamma   90.00
#
_symmetry.space_group_name_H-M   'P 1'
#
loop_
_entity.id
_entity.type
_entity.pdbx_description
1 polymer ?
#
loop_
_entity_poly.entity_id
_entity_poly.type
_entity_poly.pdbx_seq_one_letter_code
_entity_poly.pdbx_strand_id
1 'polypeptide(L)'
;MTRCVWLAGIAAALICRGGEENLVRNPGFEEMEPSGSTAAWNERKPVYRFADGAGREKSRGLVFENSDPTFYSFPSQAIDLQRGCCYAYEVWVRTEGLSGDDSGATVCMEWYDGNRYLGGAYAEGVRGTSKGWQRVHGFTRVIPTHATRVSIAPYVRRGMTGKAWFDDLKVTRHVPPLVRAVSISSYRHVAADGPVSIHAVLALDESGVEPSEVTGLFSVETSDGQTVMRSQPSTLDARHAACTLDARTLPVGVYTVRFTLNTRDRVPSGSAQTYFLRVETLPARRVFIDGHRRLIVDGQPFFPLGMYWSGIKEKDLDLYAKGPFNCLMPYGSPTTNQMDACQARGLKVIYSI
;
A
#
# COMPACT_ATOMS: atom_id res chain seq x y z
N MET A 1 -9.46 12.43 58.19
CA MET A 1 -9.94 12.63 56.81
C MET A 1 -8.74 12.94 55.93
N THR A 2 -8.12 11.90 55.40
CA THR A 2 -6.83 11.99 54.71
C THR A 2 -7.10 11.91 53.22
N ARG A 3 -6.90 13.02 52.49
CA ARG A 3 -7.09 13.09 51.05
C ARG A 3 -5.97 12.33 50.34
N CYS A 4 -6.30 11.20 49.73
CA CYS A 4 -5.45 10.52 48.76
C CYS A 4 -5.38 11.34 47.47
N VAL A 5 -4.19 11.81 47.13
CA VAL A 5 -3.87 12.39 45.83
C VAL A 5 -3.56 11.23 44.87
N TRP A 6 -4.40 11.03 43.87
CA TRP A 6 -4.13 10.11 42.76
C TRP A 6 -3.07 10.74 41.85
N LEU A 7 -1.86 10.19 41.88
CA LEU A 7 -0.84 10.41 40.85
C LEU A 7 -1.30 9.68 39.58
N ALA A 8 -1.88 10.43 38.64
CA ALA A 8 -2.05 9.98 37.27
C ALA A 8 -0.66 9.90 36.63
N GLY A 9 -0.16 8.68 36.43
CA GLY A 9 1.07 8.44 35.70
C GLY A 9 0.92 8.88 34.25
N ILE A 10 1.66 9.92 33.85
CA ILE A 10 1.84 10.28 32.45
C ILE A 10 2.73 9.18 31.85
N ALA A 11 2.12 8.26 31.10
CA ALA A 11 2.86 7.38 30.21
C ALA A 11 3.47 8.25 29.11
N ALA A 12 4.77 8.49 29.17
CA ALA A 12 5.49 9.15 28.09
C ALA A 12 5.38 8.27 26.84
N ALA A 13 4.71 8.77 25.80
CA ALA A 13 4.73 8.16 24.48
C ALA A 13 6.17 8.22 23.97
N LEU A 14 6.86 7.08 24.01
CA LEU A 14 8.14 6.93 23.33
C LEU A 14 7.86 7.06 21.83
N ILE A 15 8.21 8.21 21.26
CA ILE A 15 8.33 8.39 19.81
C ILE A 15 9.35 7.35 19.34
N CYS A 16 8.85 6.23 18.81
CA CYS A 16 9.66 5.12 18.36
C CYS A 16 10.44 5.57 17.13
N ARG A 17 11.74 5.82 17.28
CA ARG A 17 12.63 5.96 16.12
C ARG A 17 12.71 4.59 15.44
N GLY A 18 12.62 4.55 14.10
CA GLY A 18 12.82 3.30 13.36
C GLY A 18 14.20 2.73 13.70
N GLY A 19 14.24 1.54 14.28
CA GLY A 19 15.49 0.85 14.60
C GLY A 19 16.16 0.31 13.35
N GLU A 20 17.49 0.47 13.24
CA GLU A 20 18.30 -0.08 12.15
C GLU A 20 18.66 -1.56 12.34
N GLU A 21 18.43 -2.11 13.54
CA GLU A 21 18.75 -3.49 13.89
C GLU A 21 17.90 -4.49 13.08
N ASN A 22 18.59 -5.42 12.43
CA ASN A 22 17.94 -6.50 11.67
C ASN A 22 17.40 -7.57 12.64
N LEU A 23 16.10 -7.81 12.60
CA LEU A 23 15.42 -8.79 13.44
C LEU A 23 15.52 -10.24 12.91
N VAL A 24 16.08 -10.42 11.72
CA VAL A 24 16.31 -11.74 11.13
C VAL A 24 17.61 -12.32 11.67
N ARG A 25 17.57 -13.52 12.26
CA ARG A 25 18.79 -14.26 12.63
C ARG A 25 19.37 -14.98 11.43
N ASN A 26 20.70 -15.04 11.36
CA ASN A 26 21.43 -15.65 10.24
C ASN A 26 20.90 -15.20 8.86
N PRO A 27 20.87 -13.88 8.57
CA PRO A 27 20.20 -13.34 7.38
C PRO A 27 20.86 -13.71 6.05
N GLY A 28 22.16 -13.98 6.06
CA GLY A 28 22.96 -14.46 4.91
C GLY A 28 23.20 -15.97 4.92
N PHE A 29 22.59 -16.72 5.85
CA PHE A 29 22.66 -18.18 5.90
C PHE A 29 24.04 -18.81 6.19
N GLU A 30 25.05 -18.02 6.55
CA GLU A 30 26.44 -18.48 6.80
C GLU A 30 26.59 -19.30 8.08
N GLU A 31 25.76 -19.05 9.09
CA GLU A 31 25.87 -19.74 10.37
C GLU A 31 25.31 -21.16 10.28
N MET A 32 26.08 -22.12 10.81
CA MET A 32 25.79 -23.54 10.79
C MET A 32 25.69 -24.09 12.21
N GLU A 33 24.69 -24.93 12.46
CA GLU A 33 24.58 -25.71 13.68
C GLU A 33 25.62 -26.84 13.70
N PRO A 34 26.01 -27.35 14.90
CA PRO A 34 26.90 -28.50 15.02
C PRO A 34 26.40 -29.76 14.28
N SER A 35 25.09 -29.87 14.04
CA SER A 35 24.46 -30.94 13.25
C SER A 35 24.70 -30.82 11.74
N GLY A 36 25.27 -29.72 11.26
CA GLY A 36 25.48 -29.43 9.84
C GLY A 36 24.27 -28.82 9.12
N SER A 37 23.21 -28.44 9.84
CA SER A 37 22.10 -27.63 9.28
C SER A 37 22.39 -26.14 9.39
N THR A 38 21.85 -25.33 8.47
CA THR A 38 21.93 -23.87 8.57
C THR A 38 21.14 -23.37 9.79
N ALA A 39 21.80 -22.60 10.66
CA ALA A 39 21.22 -22.11 11.91
C ALA A 39 20.01 -21.21 11.66
N ALA A 40 19.02 -21.27 12.55
CA ALA A 40 17.75 -20.52 12.52
C ALA A 40 16.85 -20.74 11.29
N TRP A 41 17.22 -21.62 10.35
CA TRP A 41 16.48 -21.86 9.12
C TRP A 41 16.24 -23.34 8.84
N ASN A 42 15.13 -23.64 8.20
CA ASN A 42 14.73 -25.00 7.85
C ASN A 42 14.80 -25.23 6.33
N GLU A 43 15.37 -26.35 5.92
CA GLU A 43 15.38 -26.75 4.51
C GLU A 43 14.04 -27.35 4.07
N ARG A 44 13.79 -27.32 2.75
CA ARG A 44 12.70 -28.04 2.07
C ARG A 44 13.26 -28.75 0.84
N LYS A 45 14.19 -29.66 1.09
CA LYS A 45 14.88 -30.43 0.05
C LYS A 45 13.89 -31.27 -0.80
N PRO A 46 14.20 -31.50 -2.09
CA PRO A 46 15.36 -30.96 -2.81
C PRO A 46 15.17 -29.51 -3.28
N VAL A 47 13.94 -28.99 -3.24
CA VAL A 47 13.55 -27.73 -3.88
C VAL A 47 14.20 -26.51 -3.26
N TYR A 48 14.16 -26.38 -1.93
CA TYR A 48 14.89 -25.35 -1.19
C TYR A 48 16.07 -25.96 -0.43
N ARG A 49 17.27 -25.46 -0.70
CA ARG A 49 18.53 -25.92 -0.08
C ARG A 49 19.53 -24.77 0.10
N PHE A 50 20.33 -24.83 1.15
CA PHE A 50 21.44 -23.90 1.33
C PHE A 50 22.70 -24.43 0.65
N ALA A 51 23.45 -23.56 -0.03
CA ALA A 51 24.65 -23.95 -0.76
C ALA A 51 25.72 -22.85 -0.72
N ASP A 52 26.98 -23.26 -0.55
CA ASP A 52 28.13 -22.36 -0.60
C ASP A 52 28.36 -21.86 -2.03
N GLY A 53 28.77 -20.60 -2.19
CA GLY A 53 28.95 -19.96 -3.50
C GLY A 53 27.66 -19.55 -4.20
N ALA A 54 26.49 -19.85 -3.61
CA ALA A 54 25.19 -19.56 -4.20
C ALA A 54 24.63 -18.16 -3.83
N GLY A 55 25.15 -17.56 -2.76
CA GLY A 55 24.79 -16.24 -2.27
C GLY A 55 25.46 -15.10 -3.05
N ARG A 56 25.21 -13.88 -2.60
CA ARG A 56 25.86 -12.67 -3.08
C ARG A 56 27.34 -12.77 -2.77
N GLU A 57 28.17 -12.21 -3.65
CA GLU A 57 29.63 -12.22 -3.45
C GLU A 57 30.23 -13.63 -3.27
N LYS A 58 29.54 -14.67 -3.75
CA LYS A 58 29.89 -16.10 -3.61
C LYS A 58 29.88 -16.61 -2.15
N SER A 59 29.09 -15.96 -1.29
CA SER A 59 28.78 -16.46 0.04
C SER A 59 27.84 -17.68 -0.03
N ARG A 60 27.45 -18.22 1.13
CA ARG A 60 26.38 -19.20 1.20
C ARG A 60 25.05 -18.53 0.90
N GLY A 61 24.13 -19.26 0.28
CA GLY A 61 22.84 -18.72 -0.12
C GLY A 61 21.75 -19.78 -0.17
N LEU A 62 20.49 -19.33 -0.20
CA LEU A 62 19.35 -20.22 -0.37
C LEU A 62 19.04 -20.37 -1.86
N VAL A 63 19.03 -21.62 -2.34
CA VAL A 63 18.66 -21.98 -3.70
C VAL A 63 17.25 -22.56 -3.72
N PHE A 64 16.42 -22.03 -4.61
CA PHE A 64 15.17 -22.62 -5.06
C PHE A 64 15.35 -23.21 -6.44
N GLU A 65 15.00 -24.47 -6.63
CA GLU A 65 14.97 -25.12 -7.94
C GLU A 65 13.79 -26.09 -8.00
N ASN A 66 12.81 -25.77 -8.83
CA ASN A 66 11.55 -26.50 -8.87
C ASN A 66 11.08 -26.76 -10.30
N SER A 67 10.70 -28.00 -10.57
CA SER A 67 10.00 -28.40 -11.81
C SER A 67 8.56 -28.88 -11.55
N ASP A 68 8.15 -29.04 -10.29
CA ASP A 68 6.82 -29.48 -9.91
C ASP A 68 5.94 -28.27 -9.54
N PRO A 69 4.97 -27.86 -10.38
CA PRO A 69 4.11 -26.71 -10.10
C PRO A 69 3.20 -26.93 -8.87
N THR A 70 3.07 -28.17 -8.38
CA THR A 70 2.23 -28.49 -7.22
C THR A 70 2.96 -28.31 -5.88
N PHE A 71 4.30 -28.28 -5.89
CA PHE A 71 5.14 -28.09 -4.71
C PHE A 71 4.78 -26.77 -4.01
N TYR A 72 4.52 -26.85 -2.71
CA TYR A 72 4.17 -25.67 -1.92
C TYR A 72 4.62 -25.81 -0.47
N SER A 73 5.90 -25.54 -0.25
CA SER A 73 6.50 -25.45 1.08
C SER A 73 7.77 -24.61 0.99
N PHE A 74 8.09 -23.84 2.02
CA PHE A 74 9.21 -22.89 2.00
C PHE A 74 9.93 -22.83 3.36
N PRO A 75 11.22 -22.44 3.39
CA PRO A 75 11.92 -22.02 4.59
C PRO A 75 11.23 -20.83 5.26
N SER A 76 11.22 -20.78 6.58
CA SER A 76 10.63 -19.66 7.31
C SER A 76 11.28 -19.51 8.68
N GLN A 77 11.42 -18.27 9.15
CA GLN A 77 11.89 -17.98 10.49
C GLN A 77 10.81 -17.23 11.27
N ALA A 78 10.52 -17.66 12.50
CA ALA A 78 9.71 -16.87 13.43
C ALA A 78 10.53 -15.67 13.92
N ILE A 79 9.92 -14.47 13.90
CA ILE A 79 10.56 -13.23 14.32
C ILE A 79 9.93 -12.71 15.61
N ASP A 80 10.78 -12.44 16.59
CA ASP A 80 10.41 -11.70 17.79
C ASP A 80 10.42 -10.21 17.48
N LEU A 81 9.25 -9.59 17.61
CA LEU A 81 9.06 -8.17 17.29
C LEU A 81 7.93 -7.58 18.13
N GLN A 82 7.94 -6.27 18.29
CA GLN A 82 6.86 -5.54 18.95
C GLN A 82 5.59 -5.56 18.10
N ARG A 83 4.44 -5.93 18.69
CA ARG A 83 3.14 -5.89 18.00
C ARG A 83 2.56 -4.47 18.03
N GLY A 84 1.53 -4.20 17.23
CA GLY A 84 0.99 -2.85 17.06
C GLY A 84 1.90 -1.94 16.24
N CYS A 85 2.78 -2.54 15.43
CA CYS A 85 3.89 -1.87 14.78
C CYS A 85 3.96 -2.28 13.29
N CYS A 86 4.42 -1.37 12.43
CA CYS A 86 4.82 -1.64 11.05
C CYS A 86 6.30 -2.02 10.94
N TYR A 87 6.64 -2.83 9.93
CA TYR A 87 7.99 -3.30 9.66
C TYR A 87 8.32 -3.17 8.17
N ALA A 88 9.58 -2.84 7.87
CA ALA A 88 10.14 -2.95 6.54
C ALA A 88 10.81 -4.31 6.44
N TYR A 89 10.64 -4.99 5.32
CA TYR A 89 11.27 -6.28 5.07
C TYR A 89 11.85 -6.33 3.66
N GLU A 90 13.01 -6.94 3.50
CA GLU A 90 13.68 -7.07 2.21
C GLU A 90 14.51 -8.36 2.12
N VAL A 91 14.82 -8.76 0.89
CA VAL A 91 15.74 -9.83 0.53
C VAL A 91 16.36 -9.53 -0.82
N TRP A 92 17.56 -10.02 -1.08
CA TRP A 92 18.12 -10.03 -2.43
C TRP A 92 17.71 -11.29 -3.17
N VAL A 93 17.27 -11.13 -4.41
CA VAL A 93 16.78 -12.20 -5.28
C VAL A 93 17.51 -12.19 -6.61
N ARG A 94 17.87 -13.38 -7.10
CA ARG A 94 18.24 -13.62 -8.50
C ARG A 94 17.37 -14.75 -9.05
N THR A 95 17.01 -14.70 -10.33
CA THR A 95 16.19 -15.75 -10.97
C THR A 95 16.77 -16.21 -12.29
N GLU A 96 16.50 -17.46 -12.65
CA GLU A 96 16.83 -18.04 -13.95
C GLU A 96 15.62 -18.88 -14.42
N GLY A 97 15.01 -18.46 -15.53
CA GLY A 97 13.88 -19.17 -16.13
C GLY A 97 12.67 -19.34 -15.21
N LEU A 98 12.47 -18.46 -14.22
CA LEU A 98 11.37 -18.59 -13.27
C LEU A 98 10.04 -18.20 -13.94
N SER A 99 9.13 -19.16 -14.11
CA SER A 99 7.87 -19.00 -14.82
C SER A 99 6.66 -19.30 -13.92
N GLY A 100 5.50 -18.75 -14.29
CA GLY A 100 4.23 -18.88 -13.58
C GLY A 100 3.45 -17.56 -13.57
N ASP A 101 2.15 -17.64 -13.28
CA ASP A 101 1.23 -16.49 -13.38
C ASP A 101 1.28 -15.56 -12.16
N ASP A 102 2.01 -15.96 -11.10
CA ASP A 102 2.02 -15.28 -9.80
C ASP A 102 3.36 -14.61 -9.46
N SER A 103 3.47 -14.01 -8.27
CA SER A 103 4.43 -12.98 -7.84
C SER A 103 5.91 -13.11 -8.19
N GLY A 104 6.41 -14.26 -8.62
CA GLY A 104 7.85 -14.51 -8.77
C GLY A 104 8.50 -14.91 -7.46
N ALA A 105 9.83 -14.94 -7.48
CA ALA A 105 10.64 -15.12 -6.28
C ALA A 105 10.66 -13.83 -5.47
N THR A 106 10.22 -13.92 -4.21
CA THR A 106 9.96 -12.79 -3.33
C THR A 106 10.24 -13.13 -1.87
N VAL A 107 9.89 -12.22 -0.95
CA VAL A 107 9.85 -12.42 0.49
C VAL A 107 8.47 -12.07 1.02
N CYS A 108 7.98 -12.80 2.00
CA CYS A 108 6.75 -12.48 2.70
C CYS A 108 6.93 -12.47 4.22
N MET A 109 6.10 -11.64 4.86
CA MET A 109 5.85 -11.72 6.30
C MET A 109 4.42 -12.17 6.54
N GLU A 110 4.22 -13.14 7.42
CA GLU A 110 2.90 -13.64 7.78
C GLU A 110 2.72 -13.63 9.29
N TRP A 111 1.48 -13.40 9.76
CA TRP A 111 1.18 -13.39 11.18
C TRP A 111 -0.10 -14.16 11.50
N TYR A 112 -0.08 -14.75 12.70
CA TYR A 112 -1.04 -15.75 13.15
C TYR A 112 -1.44 -15.52 14.60
N ASP A 113 -2.63 -15.99 14.95
CA ASP A 113 -3.10 -16.19 16.32
C ASP A 113 -3.29 -17.69 16.54
N GLY A 114 -2.33 -18.30 17.24
CA GLY A 114 -2.12 -19.74 17.22
C GLY A 114 -1.91 -20.25 15.79
N ASN A 115 -2.85 -21.09 15.33
CA ASN A 115 -2.86 -21.63 13.96
C ASN A 115 -3.71 -20.81 12.98
N ARG A 116 -4.47 -19.82 13.47
CA ARG A 116 -5.34 -19.00 12.62
C ARG A 116 -4.51 -17.95 11.89
N TYR A 117 -4.62 -17.93 10.56
CA TYR A 117 -4.04 -16.89 9.73
C TYR A 117 -4.75 -15.56 9.98
N LEU A 118 -4.00 -14.53 10.35
CA LEU A 118 -4.52 -13.16 10.54
C LEU A 118 -4.21 -12.26 9.35
N GLY A 119 -3.14 -12.54 8.61
CA GLY A 119 -2.73 -11.75 7.46
C GLY A 119 -1.26 -11.90 7.12
N GLY A 120 -0.84 -11.18 6.08
CA GLY A 120 0.54 -11.14 5.63
C GLY A 120 0.80 -9.97 4.71
N ALA A 121 2.09 -9.72 4.48
CA ALA A 121 2.61 -8.77 3.52
C ALA A 121 3.53 -9.53 2.56
N TYR A 122 3.35 -9.29 1.26
CA TYR A 122 4.07 -9.98 0.19
C TYR A 122 4.66 -8.91 -0.72
N ALA A 123 5.98 -8.90 -0.87
CA ALA A 123 6.63 -7.99 -1.79
C ALA A 123 6.40 -8.43 -3.24
N GLU A 124 6.48 -7.49 -4.18
CA GLU A 124 6.51 -7.82 -5.60
C GLU A 124 7.83 -8.54 -5.92
N GLY A 125 7.73 -9.74 -6.51
CA GLY A 125 8.88 -10.59 -6.76
C GLY A 125 9.45 -10.47 -8.16
N VAL A 126 10.51 -11.25 -8.40
CA VAL A 126 11.22 -11.30 -9.67
C VAL A 126 10.79 -12.53 -10.46
N ARG A 127 10.44 -12.36 -11.73
CA ARG A 127 10.11 -13.45 -12.68
C ARG A 127 11.15 -13.56 -13.78
N GLY A 128 11.08 -14.63 -14.57
CA GLY A 128 11.95 -14.87 -15.72
C GLY A 128 13.42 -15.06 -15.31
N THR A 129 14.32 -14.50 -16.11
CA THR A 129 15.75 -14.45 -15.84
C THR A 129 16.16 -13.03 -15.51
N SER A 130 16.66 -12.81 -14.29
CA SER A 130 17.04 -11.47 -13.83
C SER A 130 18.42 -11.06 -14.36
N LYS A 131 18.63 -9.75 -14.52
CA LYS A 131 19.96 -9.17 -14.78
C LYS A 131 20.72 -9.03 -13.46
N GLY A 132 21.17 -10.15 -12.90
CA GLY A 132 21.87 -10.21 -11.62
C GLY A 132 20.93 -10.15 -10.41
N TRP A 133 21.48 -9.75 -9.26
CA TRP A 133 20.75 -9.65 -8.00
C TRP A 133 19.88 -8.39 -7.96
N GLN A 134 18.64 -8.55 -7.52
CA GLN A 134 17.66 -7.49 -7.37
C GLN A 134 17.16 -7.45 -5.92
N ARG A 135 17.04 -6.25 -5.36
CA ARG A 135 16.50 -6.08 -4.02
C ARG A 135 14.97 -6.07 -4.06
N VAL A 136 14.37 -7.08 -3.46
CA VAL A 136 12.93 -7.17 -3.24
C VAL A 136 12.62 -6.65 -1.85
N HIS A 137 11.65 -5.74 -1.72
CA HIS A 137 11.31 -5.13 -0.44
C HIS A 137 9.82 -4.81 -0.32
N GLY A 138 9.34 -4.68 0.90
CA GLY A 138 7.99 -4.27 1.21
C GLY A 138 7.83 -3.75 2.63
N PHE A 139 6.60 -3.33 2.94
CA PHE A 139 6.22 -2.86 4.28
C PHE A 139 5.02 -3.65 4.77
N THR A 140 4.98 -3.96 6.07
CA THR A 140 3.79 -4.51 6.69
C THR A 140 2.81 -3.38 6.99
N ARG A 141 1.51 -3.71 7.03
CA ARG A 141 0.56 -2.94 7.84
C ARG A 141 0.92 -3.08 9.33
N VAL A 142 0.21 -2.35 10.19
CA VAL A 142 0.27 -2.58 11.63
C VAL A 142 -0.02 -4.04 11.93
N ILE A 143 0.96 -4.74 12.49
CA ILE A 143 0.78 -6.13 12.92
C ILE A 143 -0.14 -6.13 14.15
N PRO A 144 -1.25 -6.90 14.16
CA PRO A 144 -2.21 -6.91 15.26
C PRO A 144 -1.56 -7.22 16.62
N THR A 145 -2.01 -6.54 17.68
CA THR A 145 -1.49 -6.71 19.05
C THR A 145 -1.67 -8.13 19.59
N HIS A 146 -2.70 -8.83 19.14
CA HIS A 146 -2.99 -10.21 19.51
C HIS A 146 -2.30 -11.27 18.61
N ALA A 147 -1.46 -10.87 17.66
CA ALA A 147 -0.72 -11.83 16.85
C ALA A 147 0.30 -12.58 17.72
N THR A 148 0.11 -13.89 17.89
CA THR A 148 0.97 -14.74 18.72
C THR A 148 2.25 -15.15 17.98
N ARG A 149 2.22 -15.24 16.64
CA ARG A 149 3.38 -15.61 15.82
C ARG A 149 3.49 -14.72 14.59
N VAL A 150 4.71 -14.31 14.28
CA VAL A 150 5.06 -13.60 13.04
C VAL A 150 6.25 -14.32 12.42
N SER A 151 6.25 -14.53 11.11
CA SER A 151 7.33 -15.18 10.39
C SER A 151 7.72 -14.42 9.13
N ILE A 152 9.00 -14.51 8.77
CA ILE A 152 9.56 -14.12 7.47
C ILE A 152 9.85 -15.37 6.65
N ALA A 153 9.64 -15.32 5.34
CA ALA A 153 9.98 -16.42 4.44
C ALA A 153 10.46 -15.92 3.07
N PRO A 154 11.60 -16.42 2.55
CA PRO A 154 11.87 -16.39 1.12
C PRO A 154 10.84 -17.29 0.42
N TYR A 155 10.16 -16.74 -0.57
CA TYR A 155 8.86 -17.22 -1.01
C TYR A 155 8.78 -17.30 -2.53
N VAL A 156 8.32 -18.45 -3.03
CA VAL A 156 7.91 -18.67 -4.42
C VAL A 156 6.53 -19.32 -4.36
N ARG A 157 5.56 -18.77 -5.09
CA ARG A 157 4.17 -19.25 -5.02
C ARG A 157 3.98 -20.60 -5.69
N ARG A 158 2.94 -21.30 -5.25
CA ARG A 158 2.46 -22.52 -5.92
C ARG A 158 2.17 -22.22 -7.39
N GLY A 159 2.49 -23.17 -8.27
CA GLY A 159 2.35 -23.02 -9.71
C GLY A 159 3.58 -22.42 -10.40
N MET A 160 4.61 -22.01 -9.65
CA MET A 160 5.84 -21.46 -10.22
C MET A 160 6.97 -22.50 -10.29
N THR A 161 7.68 -22.49 -11.42
CA THR A 161 8.80 -23.41 -11.71
C THR A 161 10.01 -22.65 -12.24
N GLY A 162 11.19 -23.23 -12.15
CA GLY A 162 12.46 -22.61 -12.53
C GLY A 162 13.39 -22.47 -11.32
N LYS A 163 14.32 -21.51 -11.39
CA LYS A 163 15.32 -21.30 -10.35
C LYS A 163 15.28 -19.91 -9.75
N ALA A 164 15.56 -19.83 -8.46
CA ALA A 164 15.81 -18.59 -7.77
C ALA A 164 16.89 -18.75 -6.70
N TRP A 165 17.55 -17.65 -6.38
CA TRP A 165 18.51 -17.55 -5.29
C TRP A 165 18.08 -16.40 -4.39
N PHE A 166 18.23 -16.62 -3.08
CA PHE A 166 17.90 -15.64 -2.05
C PHE A 166 19.11 -15.43 -1.16
N ASP A 167 19.30 -14.19 -0.72
CA ASP A 167 20.34 -13.83 0.23
C ASP A 167 20.01 -12.55 1.00
N ASP A 168 20.71 -12.32 2.12
CA ASP A 168 20.68 -11.10 2.93
C ASP A 168 19.25 -10.65 3.30
N LEU A 169 18.52 -11.49 4.03
CA LEU A 169 17.19 -11.11 4.54
C LEU A 169 17.29 -10.02 5.60
N LYS A 170 16.38 -9.06 5.54
CA LYS A 170 16.32 -8.00 6.54
C LYS A 170 14.90 -7.70 6.94
N VAL A 171 14.68 -7.52 8.24
CA VAL A 171 13.44 -7.01 8.82
C VAL A 171 13.82 -5.94 9.85
N THR A 172 13.30 -4.73 9.68
CA THR A 172 13.55 -3.61 10.60
C THR A 172 12.25 -2.90 10.95
N ARG A 173 12.23 -2.23 12.10
CA ARG A 173 11.08 -1.42 12.52
C ARG A 173 10.85 -0.30 11.51
N HIS A 174 9.62 -0.17 11.01
CA HIS A 174 9.22 0.89 10.10
C HIS A 174 8.20 1.81 10.77
N VAL A 175 8.44 3.11 10.65
CA VAL A 175 7.50 4.16 11.06
C VAL A 175 7.01 4.82 9.77
N PRO A 176 5.74 4.68 9.41
CA PRO A 176 5.23 5.27 8.19
C PRO A 176 5.25 6.81 8.26
N PRO A 177 5.27 7.50 7.10
CA PRO A 177 5.06 8.93 7.07
C PRO A 177 3.76 9.32 7.79
N LEU A 178 3.83 10.30 8.69
CA LEU A 178 2.67 10.73 9.48
C LEU A 178 1.51 11.25 8.60
N VAL A 179 1.85 11.84 7.45
CA VAL A 179 0.90 12.28 6.42
C VAL A 179 1.18 11.49 5.15
N ARG A 180 0.20 10.73 4.68
CA ARG A 180 0.32 9.85 3.51
C ARG A 180 -0.10 10.53 2.22
N ALA A 181 -1.19 11.28 2.27
CA ALA A 181 -1.79 11.89 1.10
C ALA A 181 -2.62 13.11 1.49
N VAL A 182 -2.81 14.00 0.54
CA VAL A 182 -3.85 15.04 0.57
C VAL A 182 -4.76 14.81 -0.63
N SER A 183 -6.06 14.91 -0.42
CA SER A 183 -7.08 14.79 -1.45
C SER A 183 -8.08 15.94 -1.34
N ILE A 184 -8.74 16.23 -2.45
CA ILE A 184 -9.71 17.31 -2.57
C ILE A 184 -11.01 16.73 -3.09
N SER A 185 -12.15 17.15 -2.52
CA SER A 185 -13.47 16.60 -2.87
C SER A 185 -13.93 16.92 -4.29
N SER A 186 -13.30 17.89 -4.96
CA SER A 186 -13.64 18.28 -6.32
C SER A 186 -13.10 17.26 -7.33
N TYR A 187 -13.96 16.84 -8.28
CA TYR A 187 -13.57 15.90 -9.31
C TYR A 187 -12.38 16.40 -10.13
N ARG A 188 -11.33 15.58 -10.24
CA ARG A 188 -10.02 15.91 -10.84
C ARG A 188 -9.31 17.12 -10.20
N HIS A 189 -9.68 17.44 -8.97
CA HIS A 189 -9.23 18.61 -8.23
C HIS A 189 -9.52 19.95 -8.93
N VAL A 190 -10.63 20.04 -9.68
CA VAL A 190 -11.05 21.26 -10.39
C VAL A 190 -12.36 21.79 -9.80
N ALA A 191 -12.38 23.05 -9.40
CA ALA A 191 -13.58 23.74 -8.95
C ALA A 191 -13.70 25.15 -9.58
N ALA A 192 -14.93 25.57 -9.86
CA ALA A 192 -15.23 26.96 -10.20
C ALA A 192 -15.75 27.74 -9.00
N ASP A 193 -16.49 27.08 -8.11
CA ASP A 193 -17.03 27.70 -6.91
C ASP A 193 -17.34 26.67 -5.84
N GLY A 194 -17.92 27.17 -4.75
CA GLY A 194 -18.56 26.37 -3.73
C GLY A 194 -17.59 25.81 -2.71
N PRO A 195 -18.13 25.14 -1.68
CA PRO A 195 -17.33 24.51 -0.65
C PRO A 195 -16.55 23.33 -1.26
N VAL A 196 -15.24 23.38 -1.10
CA VAL A 196 -14.31 22.31 -1.44
C VAL A 196 -13.70 21.80 -0.14
N SER A 197 -13.88 20.51 0.13
CA SER A 197 -13.30 19.85 1.29
C SER A 197 -11.93 19.31 0.93
N ILE A 198 -10.95 19.58 1.80
CA ILE A 198 -9.58 19.09 1.69
C ILE A 198 -9.39 18.08 2.82
N HIS A 199 -8.87 16.91 2.49
CA HIS A 199 -8.65 15.82 3.43
C HIS A 199 -7.20 15.36 3.38
N ALA A 200 -6.57 15.24 4.54
CA ALA A 200 -5.27 14.59 4.70
C ALA A 200 -5.46 13.20 5.30
N VAL A 201 -4.80 12.21 4.71
CA VAL A 201 -4.73 10.84 5.24
C VAL A 201 -3.53 10.74 6.17
N LEU A 202 -3.80 10.37 7.42
CA LEU A 202 -2.80 10.29 8.48
C LEU A 202 -2.50 8.84 8.87
N ALA A 203 -1.33 8.63 9.45
CA ALA A 203 -0.89 7.34 9.98
C ALA A 203 -0.36 7.49 11.41
N LEU A 204 -1.03 8.31 12.24
CA LEU A 204 -0.53 8.63 13.58
C LEU A 204 -0.53 7.40 14.50
N ASP A 205 -1.62 6.63 14.50
CA ASP A 205 -1.74 5.40 15.28
C ASP A 205 -0.73 4.32 14.84
N GLU A 206 -0.46 4.19 13.54
CA GLU A 206 0.58 3.27 13.04
C GLU A 206 1.99 3.67 13.46
N SER A 207 2.18 4.96 13.69
CA SER A 207 3.42 5.57 14.15
C SER A 207 3.48 5.73 15.68
N GLY A 208 2.44 5.32 16.40
CA GLY A 208 2.35 5.45 17.85
C GLY A 208 2.29 6.91 18.35
N VAL A 209 1.75 7.81 17.54
CA VAL A 209 1.61 9.24 17.85
C VAL A 209 0.15 9.53 18.18
N GLU A 210 -0.08 10.20 19.30
CA GLU A 210 -1.43 10.62 19.69
C GLU A 210 -1.81 11.93 18.99
N PRO A 211 -3.07 12.11 18.55
CA PRO A 211 -3.50 13.36 17.90
C PRO A 211 -3.25 14.62 18.73
N SER A 212 -3.27 14.50 20.06
CA SER A 212 -3.01 15.62 20.97
C SER A 212 -1.54 16.09 20.97
N GLU A 213 -0.62 15.29 20.44
CA GLU A 213 0.83 15.55 20.40
C GLU A 213 1.26 16.31 19.14
N VAL A 214 0.32 16.57 18.24
CA VAL A 214 0.59 17.16 16.93
C VAL A 214 -0.33 18.33 16.64
N THR A 215 0.11 19.18 15.73
CA THR A 215 -0.68 20.29 15.17
C THR A 215 -0.66 20.19 13.66
N GLY A 216 -1.82 20.35 13.03
CA GLY A 216 -1.98 20.31 11.57
C GLY A 216 -2.17 21.69 10.97
N LEU A 217 -1.68 21.90 9.75
CA LEU A 217 -1.93 23.10 8.98
C LEU A 217 -2.13 22.74 7.50
N PHE A 218 -3.25 23.19 6.93
CA PHE A 218 -3.44 23.23 5.49
C PHE A 218 -2.89 24.56 4.94
N SER A 219 -2.11 24.50 3.86
CA SER A 219 -1.72 25.66 3.05
C SER A 219 -2.16 25.50 1.60
N VAL A 220 -2.57 26.60 0.99
CA VAL A 220 -2.78 26.72 -0.46
C VAL A 220 -1.72 27.67 -0.98
N GLU A 221 -0.91 27.19 -1.92
CA GLU A 221 0.27 27.85 -2.47
C GLU A 221 0.10 28.05 -3.97
N THR A 222 0.41 29.24 -4.49
CA THR A 222 0.49 29.52 -5.93
C THR A 222 1.71 28.84 -6.54
N SER A 223 1.80 28.82 -7.88
CA SER A 223 2.92 28.18 -8.61
C SER A 223 4.29 28.79 -8.34
N ASP A 224 4.36 30.05 -7.91
CA ASP A 224 5.58 30.75 -7.47
C ASP A 224 5.90 30.54 -5.98
N GLY A 225 5.11 29.71 -5.29
CA GLY A 225 5.33 29.34 -3.89
C GLY A 225 4.73 30.30 -2.86
N GLN A 226 4.00 31.34 -3.28
CA GLN A 226 3.33 32.23 -2.34
C GLN A 226 2.15 31.52 -1.66
N THR A 227 2.12 31.52 -0.33
CA THR A 227 0.95 31.01 0.41
C THR A 227 -0.18 32.03 0.35
N VAL A 228 -1.30 31.66 -0.27
CA VAL A 228 -2.50 32.49 -0.38
C VAL A 228 -3.58 32.16 0.66
N MET A 229 -3.50 30.98 1.27
CA MET A 229 -4.41 30.56 2.33
C MET A 229 -3.70 29.66 3.34
N ARG A 230 -4.06 29.82 4.61
CA ARG A 230 -3.74 28.90 5.70
C ARG A 230 -5.00 28.58 6.48
N SER A 231 -5.17 27.32 6.87
CA SER A 231 -6.29 26.91 7.69
C SER A 231 -5.90 25.77 8.63
N GLN A 232 -6.30 25.93 9.90
CA GLN A 232 -6.24 24.82 10.83
C GLN A 232 -7.31 23.78 10.46
N PRO A 233 -7.04 22.49 10.68
CA PRO A 233 -8.04 21.47 10.46
C PRO A 233 -9.27 21.68 11.35
N SER A 234 -10.47 21.55 10.79
CA SER A 234 -11.72 21.44 11.54
C SER A 234 -11.88 20.07 12.21
N THR A 235 -11.16 19.07 11.71
CA THR A 235 -11.09 17.72 12.27
C THR A 235 -9.64 17.26 12.21
N LEU A 236 -9.13 16.71 13.30
CA LEU A 236 -7.82 16.07 13.37
C LEU A 236 -7.89 14.89 14.34
N ASP A 237 -7.80 13.68 13.80
CA ASP A 237 -7.74 12.43 14.55
C ASP A 237 -6.52 11.60 14.10
N ALA A 238 -6.43 10.34 14.55
CA ALA A 238 -5.27 9.50 14.27
C ALA A 238 -5.07 9.16 12.77
N ARG A 239 -6.14 9.24 11.96
CA ARG A 239 -6.20 8.79 10.57
C ARG A 239 -6.58 9.89 9.59
N HIS A 240 -7.08 11.01 10.08
CA HIS A 240 -7.75 11.98 9.25
C HIS A 240 -7.53 13.41 9.75
N ALA A 241 -7.26 14.31 8.82
CA ALA A 241 -7.50 15.73 9.04
C ALA A 241 -8.30 16.35 7.89
N ALA A 242 -9.15 17.32 8.19
CA ALA A 242 -9.95 17.99 7.17
C ALA A 242 -10.10 19.49 7.41
N CYS A 243 -10.27 20.23 6.32
CA CYS A 243 -10.82 21.58 6.33
C CYS A 243 -11.73 21.78 5.11
N THR A 244 -12.48 22.88 5.09
CA THR A 244 -13.27 23.29 3.93
C THR A 244 -12.90 24.72 3.58
N LEU A 245 -12.75 25.00 2.29
CA LEU A 245 -12.62 26.35 1.75
C LEU A 245 -13.69 26.60 0.71
N ASP A 246 -14.10 27.85 0.52
CA ASP A 246 -14.89 28.24 -0.65
C ASP A 246 -13.93 28.57 -1.79
N ALA A 247 -14.05 27.84 -2.91
CA ALA A 247 -13.18 28.03 -4.07
C ALA A 247 -13.24 29.45 -4.65
N ARG A 248 -14.33 30.21 -4.41
CA ARG A 248 -14.44 31.62 -4.83
C ARG A 248 -13.47 32.57 -4.12
N THR A 249 -12.97 32.18 -2.94
CA THR A 249 -12.00 32.97 -2.19
C THR A 249 -10.61 32.98 -2.82
N LEU A 250 -10.36 32.05 -3.74
CA LEU A 250 -9.11 31.94 -4.49
C LEU A 250 -9.29 32.56 -5.88
N PRO A 251 -8.32 33.34 -6.36
CA PRO A 251 -8.24 33.71 -7.78
C PRO A 251 -8.26 32.50 -8.71
N VAL A 252 -8.59 32.72 -9.99
CA VAL A 252 -8.42 31.68 -11.01
C VAL A 252 -6.94 31.37 -11.16
N GLY A 253 -6.58 30.08 -11.10
CA GLY A 253 -5.18 29.67 -11.10
C GLY A 253 -4.95 28.22 -10.69
N VAL A 254 -3.68 27.83 -10.78
CA VAL A 254 -3.16 26.54 -10.35
C VAL A 254 -2.54 26.69 -8.96
N TYR A 255 -2.86 25.77 -8.08
CA TYR A 255 -2.41 25.76 -6.70
C TYR A 255 -1.81 24.42 -6.30
N THR A 256 -0.85 24.47 -5.39
CA THR A 256 -0.45 23.33 -4.57
C THR A 256 -1.20 23.41 -3.25
N VAL A 257 -1.88 22.34 -2.87
CA VAL A 257 -2.53 22.21 -1.57
C VAL A 257 -1.71 21.25 -0.73
N ARG A 258 -1.19 21.73 0.39
CA ARG A 258 -0.32 20.98 1.28
C ARG A 258 -0.97 20.84 2.64
N PHE A 259 -0.76 19.70 3.26
CA PHE A 259 -0.97 19.53 4.69
C PHE A 259 0.37 19.22 5.34
N THR A 260 0.69 20.00 6.37
CA THR A 260 1.86 19.77 7.22
C THR A 260 1.38 19.47 8.62
N LEU A 261 1.92 18.40 9.18
CA LEU A 261 1.78 18.07 10.58
C LEU A 261 3.05 18.54 11.30
N ASN A 262 2.97 19.07 12.50
CA ASN A 262 4.12 19.34 13.35
C ASN A 262 3.94 18.67 14.70
N THR A 263 4.96 17.92 15.15
CA THR A 263 5.05 17.45 16.54
C THR A 263 5.42 18.64 17.45
N ARG A 264 5.13 18.53 18.75
CA ARG A 264 5.40 19.58 19.74
C ARG A 264 6.87 20.05 19.77
N ASP A 265 7.81 19.26 19.25
CA ASP A 265 9.26 19.58 19.23
C ASP A 265 9.73 20.33 17.96
N ARG A 266 8.82 20.87 17.14
CA ARG A 266 9.09 21.81 16.01
C ARG A 266 10.15 21.38 14.98
N VAL A 267 10.45 20.08 14.85
CA VAL A 267 11.09 19.51 13.64
C VAL A 267 9.98 19.29 12.61
N PRO A 268 10.20 19.47 11.28
CA PRO A 268 9.16 19.15 10.31
C PRO A 268 8.71 17.72 10.49
N SER A 269 7.44 17.57 10.87
CA SER A 269 6.75 16.29 10.89
C SER A 269 5.85 16.21 9.64
N GLY A 270 5.29 15.02 9.36
CA GLY A 270 4.93 14.62 8.00
C GLY A 270 4.19 15.67 7.17
N SER A 271 4.44 15.66 5.86
CA SER A 271 3.69 16.48 4.92
C SER A 271 3.35 15.70 3.66
N ALA A 272 2.22 16.03 3.07
CA ALA A 272 1.85 15.60 1.73
C ALA A 272 1.18 16.76 1.00
N GLN A 273 1.12 16.65 -0.32
CA GLN A 273 0.52 17.68 -1.16
C GLN A 273 -0.27 17.07 -2.31
N THR A 274 -1.16 17.87 -2.85
CA THR A 274 -1.86 17.61 -4.11
C THR A 274 -1.98 18.92 -4.89
N TYR A 275 -2.50 18.86 -6.11
CA TYR A 275 -2.77 20.03 -6.91
C TYR A 275 -4.25 20.41 -6.81
N PHE A 276 -4.55 21.69 -7.01
CA PHE A 276 -5.90 22.21 -7.14
C PHE A 276 -5.95 23.22 -8.29
N LEU A 277 -7.00 23.15 -9.09
CA LEU A 277 -7.23 24.08 -10.19
C LEU A 277 -8.53 24.84 -9.95
N ARG A 278 -8.41 26.15 -9.75
CA ARG A 278 -9.54 27.08 -9.72
C ARG A 278 -9.76 27.63 -11.13
N VAL A 279 -10.94 27.40 -11.70
CA VAL A 279 -11.33 27.86 -13.06
C VAL A 279 -12.53 28.76 -13.01
N GLU A 280 -12.66 29.75 -13.88
CA GLU A 280 -13.84 30.64 -13.89
C GLU A 280 -15.14 29.86 -14.11
N THR A 281 -15.13 28.90 -15.04
CA THR A 281 -16.25 28.01 -15.34
C THR A 281 -15.74 26.58 -15.43
N LEU A 282 -16.52 25.63 -14.90
CA LEU A 282 -16.17 24.22 -15.01
C LEU A 282 -16.20 23.79 -16.48
N PRO A 283 -15.26 22.92 -16.91
CA PRO A 283 -15.33 22.35 -18.25
C PRO A 283 -16.63 21.56 -18.41
N ALA A 284 -17.24 21.66 -19.60
CA ALA A 284 -18.39 20.84 -19.95
C ALA A 284 -18.00 19.36 -19.86
N ARG A 285 -18.72 18.59 -19.04
CA ARG A 285 -18.46 17.17 -18.82
C ARG A 285 -19.62 16.36 -19.37
N ARG A 286 -19.29 15.36 -20.19
CA ARG A 286 -20.26 14.35 -20.63
C ARG A 286 -20.74 13.47 -19.49
N VAL A 287 -19.89 13.23 -18.49
CA VAL A 287 -20.20 12.38 -17.34
C VAL A 287 -19.82 13.10 -16.04
N PHE A 288 -20.77 13.24 -15.12
CA PHE A 288 -20.54 13.87 -13.81
C PHE A 288 -21.58 13.43 -12.77
N ILE A 289 -21.30 13.68 -11.48
CA ILE A 289 -22.29 13.55 -10.41
C ILE A 289 -22.89 14.93 -10.15
N ASP A 290 -24.22 15.04 -10.18
CA ASP A 290 -24.91 16.31 -9.92
C ASP A 290 -25.12 16.58 -8.41
N GLY A 291 -25.68 17.75 -8.08
CA GLY A 291 -25.98 18.14 -6.69
C GLY A 291 -27.01 17.24 -5.98
N HIS A 292 -27.75 16.41 -6.73
CA HIS A 292 -28.68 15.41 -6.17
C HIS A 292 -28.03 14.04 -5.99
N ARG A 293 -26.70 13.92 -6.20
CA ARG A 293 -25.93 12.67 -6.16
C ARG A 293 -26.35 11.66 -7.22
N ARG A 294 -26.83 12.14 -8.37
CA ARG A 294 -27.14 11.32 -9.54
C ARG A 294 -25.97 11.31 -10.50
N LEU A 295 -25.67 10.15 -11.08
CA LEU A 295 -24.77 10.07 -12.22
C LEU A 295 -25.48 10.61 -13.45
N ILE A 296 -24.92 11.63 -14.08
CA ILE A 296 -25.40 12.23 -15.31
C ILE A 296 -24.49 11.79 -16.46
N VAL A 297 -25.09 11.30 -17.55
CA VAL A 297 -24.39 10.93 -18.78
C VAL A 297 -25.08 11.64 -19.94
N ASP A 298 -24.32 12.42 -20.70
CA ASP A 298 -24.77 13.20 -21.85
C ASP A 298 -26.05 14.04 -21.51
N GLY A 299 -26.06 14.65 -20.31
CA GLY A 299 -27.12 15.53 -19.84
C GLY A 299 -28.34 14.83 -19.20
N GLN A 300 -28.37 13.50 -19.15
CA GLN A 300 -29.48 12.73 -18.59
C GLN A 300 -29.07 11.94 -17.34
N PRO A 301 -29.94 11.80 -16.32
CA PRO A 301 -29.72 10.86 -15.23
C PRO A 301 -29.52 9.43 -15.76
N PHE A 302 -28.47 8.78 -15.27
CA PHE A 302 -28.07 7.43 -15.62
C PHE A 302 -27.99 6.59 -14.35
N PHE A 303 -28.82 5.55 -14.28
CA PHE A 303 -28.76 4.56 -13.21
C PHE A 303 -27.94 3.35 -13.70
N PRO A 304 -26.73 3.12 -13.17
CA PRO A 304 -25.90 2.00 -13.59
C PRO A 304 -26.53 0.68 -13.13
N LEU A 305 -27.05 -0.09 -14.08
CA LEU A 305 -27.57 -1.43 -13.86
C LEU A 305 -26.66 -2.42 -14.61
N GLY A 306 -25.88 -3.19 -13.86
CA GLY A 306 -24.90 -4.09 -14.43
C GLY A 306 -24.34 -5.14 -13.49
N MET A 307 -23.42 -5.94 -14.01
CA MET A 307 -22.74 -7.04 -13.29
C MET A 307 -21.22 -6.86 -13.27
N TYR A 308 -20.57 -7.53 -12.32
CA TYR A 308 -19.13 -7.68 -12.26
C TYR A 308 -18.64 -8.69 -13.30
N TRP A 309 -17.51 -8.38 -13.96
CA TRP A 309 -16.92 -9.21 -15.02
C TRP A 309 -15.47 -9.55 -14.69
N SER A 310 -15.07 -10.80 -14.88
CA SER A 310 -13.65 -11.20 -14.78
C SER A 310 -12.79 -10.63 -15.90
N GLY A 311 -13.40 -10.37 -17.06
CA GLY A 311 -12.78 -9.69 -18.19
C GLY A 311 -13.77 -9.55 -19.35
N ILE A 312 -13.53 -8.59 -20.24
CA ILE A 312 -14.43 -8.30 -21.37
C ILE A 312 -14.10 -9.23 -22.54
N LYS A 313 -15.05 -10.09 -22.90
CA LYS A 313 -15.01 -10.98 -24.08
C LYS A 313 -16.13 -10.60 -25.02
N GLU A 314 -15.81 -10.43 -26.30
CA GLU A 314 -16.76 -9.89 -27.29
C GLU A 314 -18.04 -10.73 -27.42
N LYS A 315 -17.90 -12.06 -27.49
CA LYS A 315 -19.04 -12.99 -27.57
C LYS A 315 -20.03 -12.86 -26.40
N ASP A 316 -19.54 -12.49 -25.21
CA ASP A 316 -20.37 -12.37 -24.02
C ASP A 316 -21.12 -11.02 -24.02
N LEU A 317 -20.54 -9.98 -24.64
CA LEU A 317 -21.16 -8.66 -24.76
C LEU A 317 -22.45 -8.71 -25.60
N ASP A 318 -22.47 -9.49 -26.69
CA ASP A 318 -23.66 -9.61 -27.55
C ASP A 318 -24.85 -10.22 -26.80
N LEU A 319 -24.58 -11.22 -25.96
CA LEU A 319 -25.62 -11.82 -25.12
C LEU A 319 -26.06 -10.84 -24.03
N TYR A 320 -25.10 -10.19 -23.38
CA TYR A 320 -25.35 -9.27 -22.28
C TYR A 320 -26.17 -8.05 -22.69
N ALA A 321 -25.88 -7.48 -23.87
CA ALA A 321 -26.57 -6.33 -24.43
C ALA A 321 -28.04 -6.62 -24.82
N LYS A 322 -28.45 -7.89 -24.92
CA LYS A 322 -29.86 -8.28 -25.09
C LYS A 322 -30.66 -8.21 -23.80
N GLY A 323 -29.98 -8.17 -22.65
CA GLY A 323 -30.60 -8.05 -21.34
C GLY A 323 -30.94 -6.60 -20.97
N PRO A 324 -31.50 -6.36 -19.77
CA PRO A 324 -31.85 -5.03 -19.29
C PRO A 324 -30.64 -4.21 -18.81
N PHE A 325 -29.42 -4.70 -18.97
CA PHE A 325 -28.22 -4.09 -18.41
C PHE A 325 -27.70 -2.96 -19.30
N ASN A 326 -27.26 -1.87 -18.68
CA ASN A 326 -26.73 -0.70 -19.37
C ASN A 326 -25.26 -0.40 -19.02
N CYS A 327 -24.68 -1.16 -18.09
CA CYS A 327 -23.27 -1.07 -17.76
C CYS A 327 -22.68 -2.42 -17.36
N LEU A 328 -21.35 -2.49 -17.29
CA LEU A 328 -20.62 -3.60 -16.70
C LEU A 328 -19.37 -3.09 -15.96
N MET A 329 -18.89 -3.89 -15.01
CA MET A 329 -17.68 -3.56 -14.24
C MET A 329 -16.64 -4.68 -14.29
N PRO A 330 -15.62 -4.58 -15.15
CA PRO A 330 -14.55 -5.57 -15.19
C PRO A 330 -13.60 -5.38 -14.00
N TYR A 331 -13.03 -6.46 -13.49
CA TYR A 331 -12.01 -6.39 -12.42
C TYR A 331 -10.67 -5.81 -12.91
N GLY A 332 -10.40 -5.84 -14.22
CA GLY A 332 -9.22 -5.23 -14.83
C GLY A 332 -9.58 -4.03 -15.70
N SER A 333 -8.60 -3.15 -15.94
CA SER A 333 -8.76 -2.01 -16.85
C SER A 333 -8.99 -2.49 -18.27
N PRO A 334 -10.11 -2.10 -18.92
CA PRO A 334 -10.40 -2.48 -20.29
C PRO A 334 -9.42 -1.80 -21.26
N THR A 335 -9.06 -2.49 -22.33
CA THR A 335 -8.36 -1.86 -23.47
C THR A 335 -9.30 -0.91 -24.22
N THR A 336 -8.74 0.00 -25.03
CA THR A 336 -9.55 0.88 -25.91
C THR A 336 -10.52 0.08 -26.77
N ASN A 337 -10.05 -1.02 -27.39
CA ASN A 337 -10.90 -1.88 -28.23
C ASN A 337 -12.05 -2.51 -27.43
N GLN A 338 -11.82 -2.90 -26.18
CA GLN A 338 -12.88 -3.43 -25.31
C GLN A 338 -13.89 -2.33 -24.93
N MET A 339 -13.43 -1.11 -24.64
CA MET A 339 -14.32 0.03 -24.38
C MET A 339 -15.18 0.36 -25.60
N ASP A 340 -14.59 0.37 -26.80
CA ASP A 340 -15.30 0.61 -28.05
C ASP A 340 -16.32 -0.49 -28.33
N ALA A 341 -15.96 -1.76 -28.07
CA ALA A 341 -16.88 -2.89 -28.22
C ALA A 341 -18.08 -2.82 -27.26
N CYS A 342 -17.89 -2.33 -26.03
CA CYS A 342 -18.99 -2.05 -25.10
C CYS A 342 -19.86 -0.88 -25.58
N GLN A 343 -19.24 0.22 -25.98
CA GLN A 343 -19.92 1.43 -26.43
C GLN A 343 -20.76 1.16 -27.70
N ALA A 344 -20.26 0.35 -28.63
CA ALA A 344 -20.98 -0.08 -29.84
C ALA A 344 -22.28 -0.85 -29.52
N ARG A 345 -22.39 -1.42 -28.32
CA ARG A 345 -23.56 -2.16 -27.82
C ARG A 345 -24.38 -1.36 -26.81
N GLY A 346 -24.11 -0.06 -26.66
CA GLY A 346 -24.79 0.81 -25.72
C GLY A 346 -24.43 0.56 -24.25
N LEU A 347 -23.39 -0.24 -23.97
CA LEU A 347 -22.96 -0.57 -22.62
C LEU A 347 -21.90 0.42 -22.14
N LYS A 348 -22.10 0.97 -20.94
CA LYS A 348 -21.08 1.77 -20.25
C LYS A 348 -20.15 0.88 -19.43
N VAL A 349 -18.91 1.31 -19.25
CA VAL A 349 -17.93 0.61 -18.41
C VAL A 349 -17.61 1.45 -17.21
N ILE A 350 -17.79 0.86 -16.02
CA ILE A 350 -17.26 1.39 -14.76
C ILE A 350 -16.08 0.49 -14.45
N TYR A 351 -14.87 0.99 -14.27
CA TYR A 351 -13.72 0.16 -13.94
C TYR A 351 -12.91 0.79 -12.82
N SER A 352 -12.28 -0.05 -12.01
CA SER A 352 -11.32 0.39 -11.01
C SER A 352 -10.05 0.86 -11.72
N ILE A 353 -9.55 2.04 -11.35
CA ILE A 353 -8.27 2.58 -11.82
C ILE A 353 -7.17 2.10 -10.88
#